data_AF-A0A1Q7I5I7-F1
#
_entry.id   AF-A0A1Q7I5I7-F1
#
_cell.length_a   1.000
_cell.length_b   1.000
_cell.length_c   1.000
_cell.angle_alpha   90.00
_cell.angle_beta   90.00
_cell.angle_gamma   90.00
#
_symmetry.space_group_name_H-M   'P 1'
#
loop_
_entity.id
_entity.type
_entity.pdbx_description
1 polymer ?
#
loop_
_entity_poly.entity_id
_entity_poly.type
_entity_poly.pdbx_seq_one_letter_code
_entity_poly.pdbx_strand_id
1 'polypeptide(L)'
;MTLLLDTHFLTGSLLDRNDSPNSRGSIATARGESRPSLSSKSTCAVMEDPRFSVDDIPLVTLIRRAVGLEWTRDPFDRMLVAHSTARRLPLCTTDRSIRAHHRLVATE
;
A
#
# COMPACT_ATOMS: atom_id res chain seq x y z
N MET A 1 -26.85 16.49 17.04
CA MET A 1 -26.62 16.02 15.66
C MET A 1 -25.75 14.79 15.76
N THR A 2 -26.39 13.63 15.66
CA THR A 2 -25.88 12.33 16.10
C THR A 2 -24.84 11.80 15.12
N LEU A 3 -23.67 11.44 15.64
CA LEU A 3 -22.58 10.78 14.92
C LEU A 3 -23.00 9.35 14.60
N LEU A 4 -22.97 8.97 13.32
CA LEU A 4 -23.12 7.59 12.87
C LEU A 4 -21.95 7.28 11.94
N LEU A 5 -20.87 6.77 12.51
CA LEU A 5 -19.88 5.98 11.79
C LEU A 5 -19.70 4.66 12.53
N ASP A 6 -20.47 3.67 12.08
CA ASP A 6 -20.29 2.26 12.42
C ASP A 6 -18.86 1.85 12.04
N THR A 7 -18.01 1.74 13.06
CA THR A 7 -16.64 1.23 12.93
C THR A 7 -16.59 -0.12 13.64
N HIS A 8 -17.18 -1.15 13.05
CA HIS A 8 -16.96 -2.53 13.47
C HIS A 8 -15.57 -2.97 13.01
N PHE A 9 -14.55 -2.49 13.73
CA PHE A 9 -13.18 -2.98 13.69
C PHE A 9 -13.08 -4.22 14.58
N LEU A 10 -12.52 -5.28 14.02
CA LEU A 10 -12.48 -6.65 14.52
C LEU A 10 -11.88 -6.76 15.93
N THR A 11 -12.68 -7.12 16.92
CA THR A 11 -12.21 -7.83 18.13
C THR A 11 -12.31 -9.32 17.88
N GLY A 12 -11.16 -9.95 17.66
CA GLY A 12 -11.03 -11.40 17.75
C GLY A 12 -11.17 -11.85 19.21
N SER A 13 -12.16 -12.70 19.47
CA SER A 13 -12.19 -13.56 20.65
C SER A 13 -11.89 -14.99 20.22
N LEU A 14 -10.70 -15.45 20.60
CA LEU A 14 -10.33 -16.84 20.74
C LEU A 14 -11.06 -17.43 21.97
N LEU A 15 -11.33 -18.75 21.97
CA LEU A 15 -12.00 -19.61 22.98
C LEU A 15 -13.50 -19.81 22.67
N ASP A 16 -14.11 -21.01 22.60
CA ASP A 16 -13.76 -22.38 22.99
C ASP A 16 -14.75 -23.37 22.32
N ARG A 17 -14.27 -24.59 22.04
CA ARG A 17 -14.95 -25.91 21.95
C ARG A 17 -16.10 -26.26 20.98
N ASN A 18 -15.84 -27.42 20.34
CA ASN A 18 -16.72 -28.52 19.91
C ASN A 18 -17.81 -28.25 18.85
N ASP A 19 -17.60 -28.77 17.65
CA ASP A 19 -18.42 -29.90 17.15
C ASP A 19 -17.84 -30.52 15.87
N SER A 20 -17.79 -31.85 15.85
CA SER A 20 -17.76 -32.74 14.68
C SER A 20 -18.86 -33.78 14.92
N PRO A 21 -19.55 -34.36 13.91
CA PRO A 21 -19.02 -34.69 12.58
C PRO A 21 -19.99 -34.51 11.38
N ASN A 22 -19.41 -34.51 10.18
CA ASN A 22 -19.95 -35.03 8.91
C ASN A 22 -21.45 -34.90 8.59
N SER A 23 -21.82 -33.97 7.69
CA SER A 23 -23.02 -34.10 6.85
C SER A 23 -22.89 -33.32 5.53
N ARG A 24 -23.21 -34.03 4.44
CA ARG A 24 -23.12 -33.63 3.04
C ARG A 24 -24.00 -32.41 2.74
N GLY A 25 -23.43 -31.42 2.04
CA GLY A 25 -24.16 -30.29 1.48
C GLY A 25 -23.37 -29.67 0.34
N SER A 26 -23.71 -30.08 -0.89
CA SER A 26 -23.16 -29.55 -2.14
C SER A 26 -23.47 -28.05 -2.23
N ILE A 27 -22.46 -27.19 -2.01
CA ILE A 27 -22.58 -25.77 -2.32
C ILE A 27 -22.09 -25.54 -3.74
N ALA A 28 -23.06 -25.21 -4.60
CA ALA A 28 -22.89 -24.93 -6.00
C ALA A 28 -21.71 -23.99 -6.26
N THR A 29 -20.83 -24.40 -7.18
CA THR A 29 -19.85 -23.53 -7.84
C THR A 29 -20.62 -22.37 -8.48
N ALA A 30 -20.71 -21.26 -7.75
CA ALA A 30 -21.14 -19.99 -8.30
C ALA A 30 -20.15 -19.66 -9.41
N ARG A 31 -20.66 -19.62 -10.65
CA ARG A 31 -19.95 -19.20 -11.85
C ARG A 31 -19.13 -17.96 -11.50
N GLY A 32 -17.83 -18.02 -11.78
CA GLY A 32 -16.94 -16.89 -11.63
C GLY A 32 -17.52 -15.69 -12.35
N GLU A 33 -18.08 -14.77 -11.58
CA GLU A 33 -18.26 -13.40 -12.01
C GLU A 33 -16.85 -12.90 -12.33
N SER A 34 -16.62 -12.69 -13.62
CA SER A 34 -15.43 -12.06 -14.15
C SER A 34 -15.21 -10.76 -13.39
N ARG A 35 -14.36 -10.81 -12.37
CA ARG A 35 -13.79 -9.62 -11.77
C ARG A 35 -13.23 -8.81 -12.93
N PRO A 36 -13.61 -7.53 -13.09
CA PRO A 36 -13.00 -6.69 -14.12
C PRO A 36 -11.49 -6.73 -13.87
N SER A 37 -10.75 -7.36 -14.78
CA SER A 37 -9.30 -7.35 -14.73
C SER A 37 -8.91 -5.89 -14.95
N LEU A 38 -8.42 -5.25 -13.89
CA LEU A 38 -7.81 -3.94 -13.99
C LEU A 38 -6.73 -4.06 -15.07
N SER A 39 -7.01 -3.47 -16.23
CA SER A 39 -6.17 -3.52 -17.40
C SER A 39 -4.84 -2.83 -17.08
N SER A 40 -3.81 -3.61 -16.73
CA SER A 40 -2.42 -3.21 -16.43
C SER A 40 -1.65 -2.55 -17.60
N LYS A 41 -2.35 -1.85 -18.51
CA LYS A 41 -1.73 -1.27 -19.71
C LYS A 41 -0.81 -0.08 -19.41
N SER A 42 -0.98 0.59 -18.27
CA SER A 42 -0.15 1.74 -17.91
C SER A 42 1.26 1.35 -17.44
N THR A 43 1.37 0.29 -16.65
CA THR A 43 2.65 -0.11 -16.06
C THR A 43 3.64 -0.60 -17.12
N CYS A 44 3.19 -1.43 -18.07
CA CYS A 44 4.08 -1.93 -19.14
C CYS A 44 4.65 -0.79 -20.00
N ALA A 45 3.82 0.19 -20.35
CA ALA A 45 4.24 1.32 -21.18
C ALA A 45 5.32 2.18 -20.51
N VAL A 46 5.25 2.38 -19.19
CA VAL A 46 6.29 3.12 -18.45
C VAL A 46 7.56 2.30 -18.32
N MET A 47 7.46 0.99 -18.11
CA MET A 47 8.62 0.10 -17.98
C MET A 47 9.39 -0.08 -19.29
N GLU A 48 8.73 0.07 -20.45
CA GLU A 48 9.34 -0.06 -21.78
C GLU A 48 9.97 1.26 -22.29
N ASP A 49 9.64 2.40 -21.68
CA ASP A 49 10.17 3.71 -22.10
C ASP A 49 11.60 3.91 -21.58
N PRO A 50 12.61 4.08 -22.47
CA PRO A 50 14.02 4.18 -22.08
C PRO A 50 14.35 5.44 -21.28
N ARG A 51 13.44 6.42 -21.19
CA ARG A 51 13.61 7.62 -20.36
C ARG A 51 13.39 7.32 -18.88
N PHE A 52 12.77 6.19 -18.55
CA PHE A 52 12.49 5.79 -17.17
C PHE A 52 13.27 4.52 -16.83
N SER A 53 13.78 4.47 -15.60
CA SER A 53 14.42 3.28 -15.05
C SER A 53 13.77 2.94 -13.72
N VAL A 54 13.43 1.67 -13.52
CA VAL A 54 12.98 1.18 -12.21
C VAL A 54 14.20 1.09 -11.30
N ASP A 55 14.13 1.80 -10.18
CA ASP A 55 15.16 1.69 -9.15
C ASP A 55 14.82 0.54 -8.19
N ASP A 56 15.83 -0.27 -7.88
CA ASP A 56 15.71 -1.40 -6.93
C ASP A 56 16.61 -1.15 -5.72
N ILE A 57 15.99 -0.71 -4.62
CA ILE A 57 16.64 -0.56 -3.32
C ILE A 57 16.18 -1.69 -2.40
N PRO A 58 17.10 -2.35 -1.66
CA PRO A 58 16.70 -3.41 -0.73
C PRO A 58 15.65 -2.92 0.27
N LEU A 59 14.51 -3.62 0.34
CA LEU A 59 13.37 -3.23 1.17
C LEU A 59 13.76 -3.02 2.64
N VAL A 60 14.63 -3.86 3.19
CA VAL A 60 15.12 -3.73 4.58
C VAL A 60 15.82 -2.38 4.79
N THR A 61 16.64 -1.96 3.84
CA THR A 61 17.32 -0.64 3.88
C THR A 61 16.30 0.49 3.85
N LEU A 62 15.26 0.35 3.03
CA LEU A 62 14.20 1.33 2.90
C LEU A 62 13.38 1.46 4.18
N ILE A 63 12.93 0.32 4.74
CA ILE A 63 12.15 0.27 5.99
C ILE A 63 12.94 0.88 7.15
N ARG A 64 14.23 0.52 7.30
CA ARG A 64 15.08 1.07 8.37
C ARG A 64 15.16 2.60 8.33
N ARG A 65 15.15 3.20 7.13
CA ARG A 65 15.11 4.65 6.96
C ARG A 65 13.72 5.23 7.19
N ALA A 66 12.68 4.54 6.72
CA ALA A 66 11.29 4.96 6.84
C ALA A 66 10.81 5.02 8.30
N VAL A 67 11.26 4.09 9.16
CA VAL A 67 10.87 4.05 10.59
C VAL A 67 11.29 5.31 11.35
N GLY A 68 12.37 5.98 10.93
CA GLY A 68 12.84 7.22 11.56
C GLY A 68 12.06 8.48 11.15
N LEU A 69 11.06 8.37 10.26
CA LEU A 69 10.24 9.50 9.82
C LEU A 69 9.00 9.64 10.69
N GLU A 70 8.97 10.68 11.52
CA GLU A 70 7.93 10.89 12.53
C GLU A 70 6.79 11.83 12.08
N TRP A 71 7.01 12.63 11.03
CA TRP A 71 6.08 13.69 10.61
C TRP A 71 4.79 13.17 9.97
N THR A 72 4.81 11.96 9.39
CA THR A 72 3.63 11.29 8.79
C THR A 72 3.37 9.96 9.48
N ARG A 73 2.10 9.55 9.54
CA ARG A 73 1.68 8.21 9.99
C ARG A 73 1.45 7.25 8.83
N ASP A 74 1.48 7.71 7.59
CA ASP A 74 1.31 6.86 6.42
C ASP A 74 2.61 6.10 6.11
N PRO A 75 2.59 4.75 6.13
CA PRO A 75 3.79 3.96 5.83
C PRO A 75 4.31 4.16 4.40
N PHE A 76 3.46 4.46 3.43
CA PHE A 76 3.87 4.67 2.03
C PHE A 76 4.54 6.02 1.83
N ASP A 77 4.03 7.09 2.43
CA ASP A 77 4.72 8.40 2.43
C ASP A 77 6.12 8.27 3.02
N ARG A 78 6.25 7.52 4.12
CA ARG A 78 7.56 7.24 4.72
C ARG A 78 8.47 6.49 3.76
N MET A 79 7.94 5.49 3.05
CA MET A 79 8.73 4.75 2.06
C MET A 79 9.16 5.64 0.88
N LEU A 80 8.28 6.50 0.35
CA LEU A 80 8.62 7.41 -0.75
C LEU A 80 9.73 8.40 -0.35
N VAL A 81 9.60 9.02 0.82
CA VAL A 81 10.60 9.97 1.35
C VAL A 81 11.90 9.26 1.71
N ALA A 82 11.82 8.07 2.31
CA ALA A 82 13.00 7.26 2.62
C ALA A 82 13.76 6.85 1.36
N HIS A 83 13.05 6.52 0.27
CA HIS A 83 13.64 6.14 -1.01
C HIS A 83 14.41 7.31 -1.61
N SER A 84 13.73 8.46 -1.76
CA SER A 84 14.33 9.71 -2.25
C SER A 84 15.56 10.10 -1.42
N THR A 85 15.47 9.99 -0.10
CA THR A 85 16.60 10.28 0.82
C THR A 85 17.75 9.29 0.64
N ALA A 86 17.46 7.99 0.52
CA ALA A 86 18.47 6.95 0.37
C ALA A 86 19.28 7.09 -0.92
N ARG A 87 18.60 7.46 -2.02
CA ARG A 87 19.23 7.69 -3.33
C ARG A 87 19.74 9.11 -3.52
N ARG A 88 19.37 10.04 -2.63
CA ARG A 88 19.62 11.49 -2.74
C ARG A 88 19.08 12.06 -4.06
N LEU A 89 17.92 11.57 -4.50
CA LEU A 89 17.24 12.01 -5.71
C LEU A 89 16.01 12.86 -5.35
N PRO A 90 15.74 13.97 -6.06
CA PRO A 90 14.53 14.74 -5.85
C PRO A 90 13.26 13.90 -6.08
N LEU A 91 12.32 13.97 -5.16
CA LEU A 91 11.01 13.34 -5.27
C LEU A 91 10.06 14.24 -6.07
N CYS A 92 9.56 13.74 -7.20
CA CYS A 92 8.48 14.37 -7.93
C CYS A 92 7.14 13.96 -7.30
N THR A 93 6.42 14.91 -6.72
CA THR A 93 5.12 14.66 -6.08
C THR A 93 4.25 15.92 -6.08
N THR A 94 2.95 15.73 -6.23
CA THR A 94 1.93 16.78 -6.06
C THR A 94 1.43 16.87 -4.62
N ASP A 95 1.84 15.95 -3.75
CA ASP A 95 1.43 15.93 -2.34
C ASP A 95 2.04 17.10 -1.57
N ARG A 96 1.18 18.00 -1.06
CA ARG A 96 1.62 19.21 -0.35
C ARG A 96 2.29 18.90 0.99
N SER A 97 1.88 17.83 1.68
CA SER A 97 2.43 17.45 2.98
C SER A 97 3.87 16.96 2.82
N ILE A 98 4.11 16.09 1.83
CA ILE A 98 5.47 15.63 1.48
C ILE A 98 6.33 16.83 1.09
N ARG A 99 5.82 17.75 0.25
CA ARG A 99 6.57 18.94 -0.18
C ARG A 99 6.95 19.88 0.98
N ALA A 100 6.13 19.95 2.02
CA ALA A 100 6.40 20.78 3.20
C ALA A 100 7.44 20.17 4.15
N HIS A 101 7.55 18.84 4.21
CA HIS A 101 8.38 18.14 5.20
C HIS A 101 9.65 17.50 4.60
N HIS A 102 9.67 17.26 3.29
CA HIS A 102 10.80 16.63 2.61
C HIS A 102 11.67 17.66 1.90
N ARG A 103 12.99 17.56 2.08
CA ARG A 103 13.94 18.54 1.54
C ARG A 103 14.28 18.30 0.07
N LEU A 104 14.25 17.04 -0.38
CA LEU A 104 14.62 16.67 -1.74
C LEU A 104 13.36 16.54 -2.59
N VAL A 105 12.80 17.67 -2.99
CA VAL A 105 11.59 17.75 -3.81
C VAL A 105 11.96 18.35 -5.16
N ALA A 106 11.46 17.76 -6.25
CA ALA A 106 11.63 18.34 -7.57
C ALA A 106 10.92 19.71 -7.62
N THR A 107 11.64 20.75 -8.04
CA THR A 107 11.02 22.06 -8.29
C THR A 107 10.41 22.03 -9.68
N GLU A 108 9.19 22.54 -9.80
CA GLU A 108 8.49 22.72 -11.09
C GLU A 108 9.01 23.95 -11.83
#